data_AF-A0A925LQK8-F1
#
_entry.id   AF-A0A925LQK8-F1
#
_cell.length_a   1.000
_cell.length_b   1.000
_cell.length_c   1.000
_cell.angle_alpha   90.00
_cell.angle_beta   90.00
_cell.angle_gamma   90.00
#
_symmetry.space_group_name_H-M   'P 1'
#
loop_
_entity.id
_entity.type
_entity.pdbx_description
1 polymer ?
#
loop_
_entity_poly.entity_id
_entity_poly.type
_entity_poly.pdbx_seq_one_letter_code
_entity_poly.pdbx_strand_id
1 'polypeptide(L)'
;QAALYQQFKMDEAWDSPHNKALIEKMPDIFKVEGVDKPGHTSIHVFTGENTGMGTDEGTRLQDFTDGTSNTILAVAAGPESAEIWTKPGGLKFSRDDPKKVLGTLSEQFLVLISDGSVRFLKSSIDDETLRNLIQRNDGNPVNFD
;
A
#
# COMPACT_ATOMS: atom_id res chain seq x y z
N GLN A 1 -9.87 17.50 5.22
CA GLN A 1 -8.53 17.12 4.74
C GLN A 1 -7.79 18.25 4.02
N ALA A 2 -8.45 19.07 3.18
CA ALA A 2 -7.80 20.20 2.47
C ALA A 2 -6.97 21.13 3.38
N ALA A 3 -7.43 21.43 4.60
CA ALA A 3 -6.72 22.30 5.53
C ALA A 3 -5.39 21.72 6.05
N LEU A 4 -5.23 20.40 6.15
CA LEU A 4 -3.96 19.77 6.54
C LEU A 4 -3.01 19.72 5.34
N TYR A 5 -3.53 19.34 4.16
CA TYR A 5 -2.76 19.29 2.92
C TYR A 5 -2.08 20.63 2.60
N GLN A 6 -2.81 21.74 2.77
CA GLN A 6 -2.27 23.10 2.56
C GLN A 6 -1.19 23.53 3.55
N GLN A 7 -0.99 22.80 4.66
CA GLN A 7 0.08 23.10 5.60
C GLN A 7 1.43 22.51 5.16
N PHE A 8 1.44 21.48 4.29
CA PHE A 8 2.67 20.91 3.78
C PHE A 8 3.33 21.84 2.76
N LYS A 9 4.66 21.91 2.82
CA LYS A 9 5.49 22.55 1.81
C LYS A 9 5.94 21.52 0.79
N MET A 10 5.38 21.60 -0.41
CA MET A 10 5.59 20.62 -1.49
C MET A 10 6.94 20.77 -2.21
N ASP A 11 7.62 21.90 -1.98
CA ASP A 11 8.97 22.21 -2.48
C ASP A 11 10.08 21.78 -1.50
N GLU A 12 9.72 21.26 -0.33
CA GLU A 12 10.64 20.72 0.67
C GLU A 12 10.53 19.20 0.77
N ALA A 13 11.59 18.54 1.25
CA ALA A 13 11.54 17.12 1.56
C ALA A 13 10.44 16.79 2.59
N TRP A 14 9.92 15.57 2.54
CA TRP A 14 8.86 15.10 3.44
C TRP A 14 9.24 15.18 4.93
N ASP A 15 10.52 15.11 5.25
CA ASP A 15 11.11 15.15 6.59
C ASP A 15 11.80 16.48 6.92
N SER A 16 11.54 17.54 6.14
CA SER A 16 11.98 18.89 6.50
C SER A 16 11.48 19.27 7.90
N PRO A 17 12.17 20.16 8.65
CA PRO A 17 11.71 20.56 9.98
C PRO A 17 10.26 21.05 10.01
N HIS A 18 9.79 21.69 8.93
CA HIS A 18 8.40 22.13 8.79
C HIS A 18 7.44 20.95 8.56
N ASN A 19 7.69 20.12 7.54
CA ASN A 19 6.80 19.01 7.18
C ASN A 19 6.75 17.92 8.27
N LYS A 20 7.89 17.65 8.93
CA LYS A 20 8.00 16.67 10.01
C LYS A 20 7.12 17.02 11.21
N ALA A 21 6.89 18.31 11.50
CA ALA A 21 6.01 18.75 12.57
C ALA A 21 4.52 18.43 12.32
N LEU A 22 4.16 18.04 11.09
CA LEU A 22 2.79 17.66 10.70
C LEU A 22 2.54 16.14 10.79
N ILE A 23 3.56 15.32 11.07
CA ILE A 23 3.45 13.86 11.10
C ILE A 23 2.37 13.40 12.11
N GLU A 24 2.33 13.99 13.29
CA GLU A 24 1.35 13.63 14.33
C GLU A 24 -0.09 14.01 13.96
N LYS A 25 -0.29 14.82 12.92
CA LYS A 25 -1.62 15.18 12.40
C LYS A 25 -2.16 14.16 11.39
N MET A 26 -1.66 12.93 11.40
CA MET A 26 -2.17 11.84 10.56
C MET A 26 -3.69 11.72 10.73
N PRO A 27 -4.47 11.75 9.63
CA PRO A 27 -5.92 11.55 9.71
C PRO A 27 -6.27 10.19 10.31
N ASP A 28 -7.28 10.16 11.18
CA ASP A 28 -7.70 8.95 11.90
C ASP A 28 -8.10 7.77 10.98
N ILE A 29 -8.54 8.04 9.75
CA ILE A 29 -8.90 7.01 8.77
C ILE A 29 -7.70 6.14 8.34
N PHE A 30 -6.46 6.59 8.58
CA PHE A 30 -5.25 5.82 8.31
C PHE A 30 -4.71 5.08 9.54
N LYS A 31 -5.41 5.15 10.68
CA LYS A 31 -5.05 4.34 11.86
C LYS A 31 -5.36 2.88 11.59
N VAL A 32 -4.44 2.02 12.02
CA VAL A 32 -4.59 0.56 11.98
C VAL A 32 -4.49 0.04 13.40
N GLU A 33 -5.35 -0.92 13.74
CA GLU A 33 -5.31 -1.57 15.05
C GLU A 33 -3.95 -2.24 15.30
N GLY A 34 -3.41 -2.07 16.52
CA GLY A 34 -2.08 -2.55 16.88
C GLY A 34 -0.91 -1.61 16.50
N VAL A 35 -1.17 -0.53 15.74
CA VAL A 35 -0.17 0.52 15.46
C VAL A 35 -0.34 1.67 16.46
N ASP A 36 0.38 1.60 17.58
CA ASP A 36 0.25 2.59 18.66
C ASP A 36 1.14 3.83 18.49
N LYS A 37 2.10 3.79 17.56
CA LYS A 37 3.07 4.87 17.37
C LYS A 37 2.42 6.06 16.65
N PRO A 38 2.42 7.28 17.22
CA PRO A 38 1.81 8.45 16.60
C PRO A 38 2.35 8.72 15.18
N GLY A 39 1.46 9.08 14.26
CA GLY A 39 1.79 9.39 12.88
C GLY A 39 2.31 8.20 12.05
N HIS A 40 2.12 6.97 12.52
CA HIS A 40 2.47 5.76 11.77
C HIS A 40 1.24 5.01 11.29
N THR A 41 1.36 4.34 10.15
CA THR A 41 0.34 3.47 9.58
C THR A 41 1.00 2.24 8.96
N SER A 42 0.31 1.09 9.01
CA SER A 42 0.68 -0.10 8.26
C SER A 42 -0.11 -0.25 6.95
N ILE A 43 -0.76 0.83 6.49
CA ILE A 43 -1.37 0.89 5.16
C ILE A 43 -0.28 1.28 4.16
N HIS A 44 -0.01 0.40 3.21
CA HIS A 44 1.07 0.59 2.23
C HIS A 44 0.61 0.27 0.82
N VAL A 45 1.22 0.95 -0.14
CA VAL A 45 1.26 0.48 -1.54
C VAL A 45 2.37 -0.55 -1.72
N PHE A 46 2.27 -1.39 -2.75
CA PHE A 46 3.39 -2.22 -3.19
C PHE A 46 4.28 -1.48 -4.18
N THR A 47 5.58 -1.47 -3.91
CA THR A 47 6.62 -0.91 -4.79
C THR A 47 7.45 -2.04 -5.41
N GLY A 48 8.11 -1.75 -6.53
CA GLY A 48 8.90 -2.72 -7.28
C GLY A 48 8.43 -2.82 -8.73
N GLU A 49 9.26 -3.42 -9.57
CA GLU A 49 8.90 -3.64 -10.97
C GLU A 49 7.57 -4.40 -11.08
N ASN A 50 6.75 -4.04 -12.06
CA ASN A 50 5.45 -4.68 -12.35
C ASN A 50 4.34 -4.51 -11.29
N THR A 51 4.54 -3.77 -10.19
CA THR A 51 3.43 -3.41 -9.28
C THR A 51 2.67 -2.17 -9.77
N GLY A 52 1.51 -1.88 -9.19
CA GLY A 52 0.74 -0.66 -9.51
C GLY A 52 1.47 0.66 -9.21
N MET A 53 2.37 0.69 -8.23
CA MET A 53 3.18 1.86 -7.84
C MET A 53 4.68 1.62 -8.10
N GLY A 54 5.00 0.92 -9.19
CA GLY A 54 6.35 0.45 -9.49
C GLY A 54 7.25 1.43 -10.26
N THR A 55 6.76 2.61 -10.62
CA THR A 55 7.46 3.57 -11.49
C THR A 55 7.47 4.96 -10.87
N ASP A 56 8.56 5.71 -11.06
CA ASP A 56 8.70 7.08 -10.53
C ASP A 56 7.71 8.08 -11.13
N GLU A 57 7.31 7.87 -12.39
CA GLU A 57 6.38 8.73 -13.13
C GLU A 57 4.90 8.37 -12.92
N GLY A 58 4.62 7.34 -12.12
CA GLY A 58 3.30 6.74 -11.99
C GLY A 58 2.91 5.80 -13.13
N THR A 59 2.07 4.81 -12.80
CA THR A 59 1.60 3.78 -13.74
C THR A 59 0.32 4.24 -14.42
N ARG A 60 0.20 4.11 -15.75
CA ARG A 60 -1.03 4.46 -16.47
C ARG A 60 -2.03 3.32 -16.36
N LEU A 61 -3.32 3.64 -16.40
CA LEU A 61 -4.38 2.61 -16.36
C LEU A 61 -4.24 1.56 -17.46
N GLN A 62 -3.79 1.95 -18.66
CA GLN A 62 -3.53 1.03 -19.78
C GLN A 62 -2.37 0.04 -19.54
N ASP A 63 -1.51 0.31 -18.55
CA ASP A 63 -0.37 -0.55 -18.22
C ASP A 63 -0.75 -1.67 -17.23
N PHE A 64 -2.01 -1.69 -16.75
CA PHE A 64 -2.60 -2.79 -15.97
C PHE A 64 -3.19 -3.83 -16.93
N THR A 65 -2.33 -4.57 -17.63
CA THR A 65 -2.75 -5.53 -18.65
C THR A 65 -3.50 -6.73 -18.08
N ASP A 66 -3.33 -7.04 -16.79
CA ASP A 66 -4.07 -8.11 -16.10
C ASP A 66 -5.43 -7.62 -15.55
N GLY A 67 -5.69 -6.32 -15.67
CA GLY A 67 -6.94 -5.65 -15.31
C GLY A 67 -6.90 -4.98 -13.94
N THR A 68 -7.41 -3.75 -13.87
CA THR A 68 -7.43 -2.96 -12.61
C THR A 68 -8.23 -3.63 -11.50
N SER A 69 -9.25 -4.41 -11.83
CA SER A 69 -10.06 -5.18 -10.88
C SER A 69 -9.37 -6.44 -10.34
N ASN A 70 -8.22 -6.82 -10.91
CA ASN A 70 -7.45 -8.01 -10.55
C ASN A 70 -6.08 -7.65 -9.96
N THR A 71 -5.81 -6.37 -9.68
CA THR A 71 -4.53 -5.89 -9.16
C THR A 71 -4.72 -5.13 -7.86
N ILE A 72 -4.09 -5.61 -6.79
CA ILE A 72 -3.97 -4.95 -5.50
C ILE A 72 -3.07 -3.72 -5.63
N LEU A 73 -3.58 -2.57 -5.20
CA LEU A 73 -2.82 -1.32 -5.14
C LEU A 73 -2.21 -1.09 -3.76
N ALA A 74 -3.01 -1.27 -2.70
CA ALA A 74 -2.59 -1.05 -1.33
C ALA A 74 -3.13 -2.13 -0.38
N VAL A 75 -2.48 -2.28 0.77
CA VAL A 75 -2.76 -3.30 1.78
C VAL A 75 -2.63 -2.72 3.17
N ALA A 76 -3.51 -3.13 4.09
CA ALA A 76 -3.29 -3.00 5.52
C ALA A 76 -2.47 -4.21 5.99
N ALA A 77 -1.17 -4.01 6.18
CA ALA A 77 -0.22 -5.02 6.62
C ALA A 77 -0.13 -5.10 8.15
N GLY A 78 0.65 -6.05 8.66
CA GLY A 78 0.89 -6.25 10.08
C GLY A 78 1.49 -5.01 10.76
N PRO A 79 1.20 -4.76 12.05
CA PRO A 79 1.65 -3.55 12.75
C PRO A 79 3.16 -3.31 12.77
N GLU A 80 3.98 -4.35 12.62
CA GLU A 80 5.44 -4.25 12.55
C GLU A 80 5.94 -3.57 11.27
N SER A 81 5.11 -3.51 10.23
CA SER A 81 5.44 -2.80 8.99
C SER A 81 5.24 -1.28 9.10
N ALA A 82 4.63 -0.80 10.18
CA ALA A 82 4.16 0.57 10.27
C ALA A 82 5.27 1.61 10.07
N GLU A 83 5.03 2.53 9.15
CA GLU A 83 5.92 3.64 8.82
C GLU A 83 5.22 4.99 8.99
N ILE A 84 6.00 6.07 9.01
CA ILE A 84 5.47 7.43 9.04
C ILE A 84 4.59 7.67 7.80
N TRP A 85 3.35 8.11 7.99
CA TRP A 85 2.37 8.22 6.90
C TRP A 85 2.74 9.23 5.78
N THR A 86 3.59 10.20 6.07
CA THR A 86 4.07 11.20 5.09
C THR A 86 5.34 10.77 4.37
N LYS A 87 5.99 9.68 4.80
CA LYS A 87 7.23 9.20 4.21
C LYS A 87 6.92 8.56 2.84
N PRO A 88 7.59 9.01 1.76
CA PRO A 88 7.50 8.32 0.46
C PRO A 88 8.00 6.88 0.56
N GLY A 89 7.34 5.97 -0.11
CA GLY A 89 7.71 4.56 -0.15
C GLY A 89 6.51 3.63 -0.15
N GLY A 90 6.72 2.42 0.38
CA GLY A 90 5.75 1.35 0.45
C GLY A 90 6.45 0.02 0.72
N LEU A 91 5.71 -1.08 0.61
CA LEU A 91 6.28 -2.42 0.76
C LEU A 91 7.01 -2.80 -0.51
N LYS A 92 8.31 -3.05 -0.43
CA LYS A 92 9.09 -3.54 -1.58
C LYS A 92 8.68 -4.98 -1.88
N PHE A 93 7.91 -5.17 -2.94
CA PHE A 93 7.44 -6.48 -3.36
C PHE A 93 8.62 -7.43 -3.62
N SER A 94 8.49 -8.64 -3.10
CA SER A 94 9.39 -9.76 -3.37
C SER A 94 8.60 -10.80 -4.14
N ARG A 95 8.99 -11.07 -5.38
CA ARG A 95 8.32 -12.09 -6.18
C ARG A 95 8.41 -13.43 -5.47
N ASP A 96 9.58 -13.83 -4.97
CA ASP A 96 9.81 -15.17 -4.41
C ASP A 96 9.08 -15.42 -3.09
N ASP A 97 8.82 -14.37 -2.31
CA ASP A 97 8.17 -14.44 -1.00
C ASP A 97 7.24 -13.23 -0.79
N PRO A 98 6.04 -13.26 -1.40
CA PRO A 98 5.13 -12.11 -1.45
C PRO A 98 4.49 -11.79 -0.09
N LYS A 99 4.45 -12.75 0.83
CA LYS A 99 3.85 -12.57 2.17
C LYS A 99 4.79 -11.98 3.18
N LYS A 100 6.11 -12.23 3.07
CA LYS A 100 7.09 -11.76 4.06
C LYS A 100 7.02 -10.25 4.32
N VAL A 101 6.70 -9.48 3.28
CA VAL A 101 6.62 -8.01 3.38
C VAL A 101 5.36 -7.54 4.11
N LEU A 102 4.35 -8.41 4.26
CA LEU A 102 3.09 -8.10 4.94
C LEU A 102 3.17 -8.25 6.47
N GLY A 103 4.24 -8.88 6.98
CA GLY A 103 4.36 -9.16 8.40
C GLY A 103 3.28 -10.11 8.92
N THR A 104 2.88 -9.89 10.16
CA THR A 104 1.98 -10.72 10.94
C THR A 104 0.55 -10.27 10.72
N LEU A 105 -0.17 -11.05 9.92
CA LEU A 105 -1.55 -10.76 9.55
C LEU A 105 -2.54 -11.41 10.52
N SER A 106 -3.71 -10.80 10.65
CA SER A 106 -4.90 -11.45 11.21
C SER A 106 -5.40 -12.58 10.28
N GLU A 107 -6.50 -13.26 10.63
CA GLU A 107 -7.09 -14.30 9.76
C GLU A 107 -7.45 -13.74 8.37
N GLN A 108 -7.85 -12.48 8.31
CA GLN A 108 -8.09 -11.73 7.08
C GLN A 108 -7.42 -10.37 7.15
N PHE A 109 -7.10 -9.82 5.99
CA PHE A 109 -6.48 -8.50 5.85
C PHE A 109 -7.14 -7.70 4.74
N LEU A 110 -7.14 -6.38 4.88
CA LEU A 110 -7.82 -5.45 3.98
C LEU A 110 -6.90 -5.07 2.81
N VAL A 111 -7.43 -5.09 1.60
CA VAL A 111 -6.73 -4.63 0.39
C VAL A 111 -7.59 -3.63 -0.37
N LEU A 112 -6.92 -2.64 -0.96
CA LEU A 112 -7.47 -1.76 -1.99
C LEU A 112 -7.09 -2.33 -3.36
N ILE A 113 -8.08 -2.57 -4.20
CA ILE A 113 -7.92 -2.96 -5.59
C ILE A 113 -7.78 -1.71 -6.45
N SER A 114 -7.06 -1.81 -7.57
CA SER A 114 -6.73 -0.68 -8.44
C SER A 114 -7.96 -0.07 -9.15
N ASP A 115 -9.11 -0.76 -9.14
CA ASP A 115 -10.41 -0.24 -9.57
C ASP A 115 -11.13 0.60 -8.49
N GLY A 116 -10.56 0.72 -7.30
CA GLY A 116 -11.11 1.46 -6.17
C GLY A 116 -11.98 0.62 -5.23
N SER A 117 -12.23 -0.66 -5.54
CA SER A 117 -12.93 -1.57 -4.63
C SER A 117 -12.03 -2.01 -3.47
N VAL A 118 -12.65 -2.31 -2.33
CA VAL A 118 -11.96 -2.79 -1.13
C VAL A 118 -12.40 -4.22 -0.83
N ARG A 119 -11.45 -5.10 -0.52
CA ARG A 119 -11.72 -6.52 -0.25
C ARG A 119 -10.98 -6.99 0.99
N PHE A 120 -11.53 -8.03 1.64
CA PHE A 120 -10.80 -8.80 2.64
C PHE A 120 -10.25 -10.07 1.99
N LEU A 121 -8.96 -10.33 2.18
CA LEU A 121 -8.31 -11.59 1.76
C LEU A 121 -7.96 -12.39 3.00
N LYS A 122 -8.02 -13.73 2.90
CA LYS A 122 -7.55 -14.61 3.97
C LYS A 122 -6.03 -14.61 4.02
N SER A 123 -5.43 -14.60 5.21
CA SER A 123 -3.97 -14.76 5.36
C SER A 123 -3.47 -16.13 4.90
N SER A 124 -4.37 -17.10 4.77
CA SER A 124 -4.11 -18.41 4.17
C SER A 124 -4.11 -18.44 2.64
N ILE A 125 -4.37 -17.31 1.94
CA ILE A 125 -4.20 -17.19 0.48
C ILE A 125 -2.83 -17.75 0.08
N ASP A 126 -2.73 -18.53 -0.99
CA ASP A 126 -1.43 -19.06 -1.40
C ASP A 126 -0.54 -17.98 -2.01
N ASP A 127 0.77 -18.25 -2.03
CA ASP A 127 1.75 -17.26 -2.48
C ASP A 127 1.63 -16.98 -3.99
N GLU A 128 1.18 -17.93 -4.80
CA GLU A 128 1.00 -17.73 -6.25
C GLU A 128 -0.15 -16.76 -6.51
N THR A 129 -1.32 -17.00 -5.92
CA THR A 129 -2.48 -16.13 -6.04
C THR A 129 -2.17 -14.71 -5.54
N LEU A 130 -1.53 -14.56 -4.37
CA LEU A 130 -1.17 -13.24 -3.85
C LEU A 130 -0.19 -12.51 -4.78
N ARG A 131 0.82 -13.21 -5.31
CA ARG A 131 1.82 -12.64 -6.23
C ARG A 131 1.16 -12.13 -7.52
N ASN A 132 0.26 -12.92 -8.09
CA ASN A 132 -0.46 -12.56 -9.31
C ASN A 132 -1.40 -11.37 -9.06
N LEU A 133 -2.00 -11.29 -7.87
CA LEU A 133 -2.80 -10.13 -7.47
C LEU A 133 -1.97 -8.86 -7.23
N ILE A 134 -0.68 -8.93 -6.88
CA ILE A 134 0.16 -7.74 -6.64
C ILE A 134 0.72 -7.18 -7.94
N GLN A 135 0.99 -8.04 -8.93
CA GLN A 135 1.53 -7.63 -10.23
C GLN A 135 0.40 -7.15 -11.14
N ARG A 136 0.69 -6.17 -12.00
CA ARG A 136 -0.29 -5.56 -12.91
C ARG A 136 -0.30 -6.15 -14.32
N ASN A 137 0.78 -6.87 -14.68
CA ASN A 137 1.14 -7.22 -16.06
C ASN A 137 1.96 -8.50 -16.16
N ASP A 138 1.73 -9.48 -15.29
CA ASP A 138 2.39 -10.79 -15.36
C ASP A 138 1.68 -11.79 -16.28
N GLY A 139 0.47 -11.45 -16.76
CA GLY A 139 -0.33 -12.27 -17.67
C GLY A 139 -1.17 -13.34 -16.98
N ASN A 140 -1.27 -13.34 -15.65
CA ASN A 140 -2.00 -14.33 -14.83
C ASN A 140 -3.13 -13.67 -14.03
N PRO A 141 -4.16 -13.12 -14.68
CA PRO A 141 -5.26 -12.46 -13.98
C PRO A 141 -5.98 -13.43 -13.04
N VAL A 142 -6.25 -12.96 -11.82
CA VAL A 142 -6.99 -13.69 -10.79
C VAL A 142 -8.38 -13.07 -10.62
N ASN A 143 -9.42 -13.88 -10.75
CA ASN A 143 -10.80 -13.45 -10.49
C ASN A 143 -11.16 -13.62 -9.02
N PHE A 144 -11.81 -12.62 -8.43
CA PHE A 144 -12.29 -12.61 -7.05
C PHE A 144 -13.72 -13.17 -6.88
N ASP A 145 -14.11 -14.17 -7.68
CA ASP A 145 -15.49 -14.72 -7.73
C ASP A 145 -16.12 -14.99 -6.33
#